data_AF-A0A1Y2FFN6-F1
#
_entry.id   AF-A0A1Y2FFN6-F1
#
_cell.length_a   1.000
_cell.length_b   1.000
_cell.length_c   1.000
_cell.angle_alpha   90.00
_cell.angle_beta   90.00
_cell.angle_gamma   90.00
#
_symmetry.space_group_name_H-M   'P 1'
#
loop_
_entity.id
_entity.type
_entity.pdbx_description
1 polymer ?
#
loop_
_entity_poly.entity_id
_entity_poly.type
_entity_poly.pdbx_seq_one_letter_code
_entity_poly.pdbx_strand_id
1 'polypeptide(L)'
;MKIIILYITLIISYIAMIKSTPLEGEFVGYFKYTNYTMKDIEKIEVIKCKTNDDCPEYSNGCTIYNHWDGKNDIEYRLCEMTFMCHSNKNCIFLNNASTYYINVKGMEYGIAFVNNSTLKEEEEHFKKEEKVILHSCSKKMYQNNLCETDVCKTSDNCYSNLCVHDTCIANPSNPSYICRLDWVEEDKKPELQCKKANGEKCINDDDCDQVNVCDGDHEVCTSPLISKHHRDRKFPDYLFFFSIAILVVIILAVITLVSLFVMSCAYIAFDELKNILYNIGDDYRQVEDVYY
;
A
#
# COMPACT_ATOMS: atom_id res chain seq x y z
N MET A 1 -0.91 15.43 -38.61
CA MET A 1 -1.23 13.99 -38.58
C MET A 1 -0.10 13.13 -37.97
N LYS A 2 1.16 13.22 -38.44
CA LYS A 2 2.28 12.39 -37.92
C LYS A 2 2.56 12.56 -36.41
N ILE A 3 2.44 13.77 -35.87
CA ILE A 3 2.66 14.06 -34.44
C ILE A 3 1.58 13.42 -33.55
N ILE A 4 0.33 13.39 -34.00
CA ILE A 4 -0.80 12.79 -33.25
C ILE A 4 -0.63 11.27 -33.16
N ILE A 5 -0.21 10.64 -34.26
CA ILE A 5 0.06 9.20 -34.31
C ILE A 5 1.19 8.83 -33.32
N LEU A 6 2.25 9.64 -33.26
CA LEU A 6 3.37 9.44 -32.31
C LEU A 6 2.91 9.50 -30.85
N TYR A 7 2.06 10.48 -30.50
CA TYR A 7 1.50 10.60 -29.15
C TYR A 7 0.60 9.42 -28.77
N ILE A 8 -0.26 8.99 -29.69
CA ILE A 8 -1.13 7.83 -29.47
C ILE A 8 -0.29 6.57 -29.26
N THR A 9 0.78 6.36 -30.05
CA THR A 9 1.67 5.22 -29.87
C THR A 9 2.40 5.25 -28.53
N LEU A 10 2.85 6.42 -28.07
CA LEU A 10 3.51 6.56 -26.76
C LEU A 10 2.54 6.25 -25.60
N ILE A 11 1.30 6.73 -25.67
CA ILE A 11 0.28 6.46 -24.66
C ILE A 11 -0.08 4.96 -24.63
N ILE A 12 -0.26 4.34 -25.79
CA ILE A 12 -0.54 2.90 -25.88
C ILE A 12 0.65 2.09 -25.36
N SER A 13 1.89 2.45 -25.70
CA SER A 13 3.07 1.76 -25.17
C SER A 13 3.21 1.92 -23.67
N TYR A 14 2.86 3.08 -23.11
CA TYR A 14 2.88 3.33 -21.68
C TYR A 14 1.80 2.51 -20.95
N ILE A 15 0.58 2.44 -21.48
CA ILE A 15 -0.50 1.59 -20.93
C ILE A 15 -0.12 0.11 -21.02
N ALA A 16 0.47 -0.33 -22.13
CA ALA A 16 0.93 -1.70 -22.30
C ALA A 16 2.05 -2.02 -21.31
N MET A 17 3.01 -1.11 -21.10
CA MET A 17 4.10 -1.26 -20.14
C MET A 17 3.59 -1.36 -18.68
N ILE A 18 2.60 -0.55 -18.30
CA ILE A 18 1.96 -0.63 -16.97
C ILE A 18 1.23 -1.97 -16.78
N LYS A 19 0.62 -2.50 -17.85
CA LYS A 19 -0.06 -3.81 -17.81
C LYS A 19 0.91 -4.99 -17.85
N SER A 20 2.08 -4.82 -18.45
CA SER A 20 3.05 -5.91 -18.65
C SER A 20 4.08 -6.03 -17.54
N THR A 21 4.14 -5.12 -16.57
CA THR A 21 4.92 -5.37 -15.34
C THR A 21 4.21 -6.46 -14.55
N PRO A 22 4.80 -7.67 -14.44
CA PRO A 22 4.19 -8.76 -13.72
C PRO A 22 4.36 -8.46 -12.22
N LEU A 23 3.41 -7.73 -11.66
CA LEU A 23 3.15 -7.74 -10.21
C LEU A 23 2.33 -8.99 -9.82
N GLU A 24 1.97 -9.84 -10.78
CA GLU A 24 1.12 -11.04 -10.61
C GLU A 24 1.88 -12.28 -10.11
N GLY A 25 3.06 -12.11 -9.50
CA GLY A 25 3.54 -13.14 -8.60
C GLY A 25 2.63 -13.12 -7.36
N GLU A 26 1.63 -13.99 -7.28
CA GLU A 26 0.87 -14.18 -6.04
C GLU A 26 1.90 -14.62 -4.97
N PHE A 27 2.27 -13.69 -4.09
CA PHE A 27 3.01 -14.02 -2.89
C PHE A 27 2.08 -14.80 -1.97
N VAL A 28 2.14 -16.13 -2.05
CA VAL A 28 1.38 -17.02 -1.17
C VAL A 28 2.27 -17.43 -0.02
N GLY A 29 1.89 -17.04 1.19
CA GLY A 29 2.51 -17.53 2.41
C GLY A 29 1.97 -18.90 2.81
N TYR A 30 2.72 -19.62 3.66
CA TYR A 30 2.26 -20.89 4.23
C TYR A 30 2.17 -20.80 5.74
N PHE A 31 1.13 -21.41 6.30
CA PHE A 31 0.96 -21.52 7.74
C PHE A 31 0.57 -22.94 8.14
N LYS A 32 0.74 -23.27 9.43
CA LYS A 32 0.30 -24.54 10.02
C LYS A 32 -0.43 -24.26 11.32
N TYR A 33 -1.61 -24.86 11.51
CA TYR A 33 -2.29 -24.80 12.80
C TYR A 33 -1.47 -25.52 13.88
N THR A 34 -1.47 -24.98 15.08
CA THR A 34 -0.81 -25.58 16.24
C THR A 34 -1.80 -25.82 17.37
N ASN A 35 -1.37 -26.58 18.37
CA ASN A 35 -2.09 -26.73 19.64
C ASN A 35 -1.53 -25.81 20.73
N TYR A 36 -0.63 -24.89 20.39
CA TYR A 36 0.00 -23.98 21.35
C TYR A 36 -0.86 -22.74 21.52
N THR A 37 -1.07 -22.32 22.75
CA THR A 37 -1.60 -20.99 23.09
C THR A 37 -0.46 -19.98 23.16
N MET A 38 -0.77 -18.69 23.17
CA MET A 38 0.22 -17.62 23.34
C MET A 38 1.10 -17.84 24.58
N LYS A 39 0.50 -18.30 25.70
CA LYS A 39 1.21 -18.61 26.95
C LYS A 39 2.14 -19.83 26.85
N ASP A 40 1.85 -20.74 25.92
CA ASP A 40 2.74 -21.87 25.67
C ASP A 40 3.94 -21.41 24.85
N ILE A 41 3.71 -20.54 23.84
CA ILE A 41 4.77 -19.96 23.00
C ILE A 41 5.77 -19.15 23.84
N GLU A 42 5.30 -18.31 24.76
CA GLU A 42 6.17 -17.51 25.67
C GLU A 42 7.05 -18.39 26.58
N LYS A 43 6.73 -19.67 26.76
CA LYS A 43 7.50 -20.62 27.58
C LYS A 43 8.41 -21.53 26.75
N ILE A 44 8.35 -21.46 25.42
CA ILE A 44 9.24 -22.26 24.58
C ILE A 44 10.66 -21.72 24.76
N GLU A 45 11.55 -22.61 25.20
CA GLU A 45 12.97 -22.28 25.32
C GLU A 45 13.56 -22.04 23.93
N VAL A 46 14.41 -21.01 23.82
CA VAL A 46 15.13 -20.71 22.59
C VAL A 46 16.16 -21.79 22.31
N ILE A 47 16.03 -22.45 21.17
CA ILE A 47 16.89 -23.58 20.77
C ILE A 47 18.09 -23.06 19.99
N LYS A 48 19.30 -23.35 20.48
CA LYS A 48 20.54 -23.11 19.75
C LYS A 48 20.74 -24.21 18.71
N CYS A 49 21.18 -23.85 17.51
CA CYS A 49 21.35 -24.77 16.40
C CYS A 49 22.70 -24.60 15.70
N LYS A 50 23.13 -25.64 14.98
CA LYS A 50 24.26 -25.58 14.05
C LYS A 50 23.79 -25.70 12.60
N THR A 51 22.75 -26.50 12.38
CA THR A 51 22.13 -26.82 11.09
C THR A 51 20.62 -26.80 11.22
N ASN A 52 19.90 -26.84 10.10
CA ASN A 52 18.43 -26.89 10.09
C ASN A 52 17.88 -28.17 10.73
N ASP A 53 18.65 -29.26 10.75
CA ASP A 53 18.24 -30.54 11.34
C ASP A 53 18.19 -30.51 12.87
N ASP A 54 18.85 -29.53 13.50
CA ASP A 54 18.79 -29.32 14.95
C ASP A 54 17.48 -28.64 15.39
N CYS A 55 16.70 -28.11 14.43
CA CYS A 55 15.51 -27.32 14.71
C CYS A 55 14.24 -28.17 14.68
N PRO A 56 13.26 -27.85 15.55
CA PRO A 56 12.00 -28.57 15.59
C PRO A 56 11.17 -28.30 14.33
N GLU A 57 10.19 -29.15 14.05
CA GLU A 57 9.30 -29.01 12.88
C GLU A 57 8.51 -27.69 12.85
N TYR A 58 8.37 -27.01 13.99
CA TYR A 58 7.73 -25.70 14.12
C TYR A 58 8.73 -24.54 14.03
N SER A 59 9.81 -24.71 13.26
CA SER A 59 10.84 -23.70 13.02
C SER A 59 11.08 -23.52 11.52
N ASN A 60 11.48 -22.30 11.14
CA ASN A 60 11.89 -21.92 9.79
C ASN A 60 13.35 -22.29 9.49
N GLY A 61 14.01 -23.01 10.39
CA GLY A 61 15.40 -23.44 10.27
C GLY A 61 16.34 -22.69 11.20
N CYS A 62 17.64 -22.89 10.99
CA CYS A 62 18.70 -22.32 11.81
C CYS A 62 19.16 -20.98 11.23
N THR A 63 18.88 -19.88 11.95
CA THR A 63 19.17 -18.51 11.52
C THR A 63 20.24 -17.88 12.42
N ILE A 64 21.04 -16.99 11.82
CA ILE A 64 22.08 -16.22 12.50
C ILE A 64 21.47 -14.90 13.00
N TYR A 65 21.59 -14.65 14.30
CA TYR A 65 21.21 -13.42 14.97
C TYR A 65 22.46 -12.72 15.49
N ASN A 66 22.62 -11.45 15.15
CA ASN A 66 23.71 -10.63 15.68
C ASN A 66 23.15 -9.69 16.75
N HIS A 67 23.79 -9.66 17.92
CA HIS A 67 23.45 -8.72 18.99
C HIS A 67 24.70 -7.98 19.45
N TRP A 68 24.58 -6.65 19.58
CA TRP A 68 25.66 -5.78 20.02
C TRP A 68 25.72 -5.71 21.55
N ASP A 69 26.81 -6.20 22.16
CA ASP A 69 26.97 -6.23 23.62
C ASP A 69 27.52 -4.92 24.23
N GLY A 70 27.62 -3.86 23.43
CA GLY A 70 28.31 -2.61 23.79
C GLY A 70 29.75 -2.52 23.29
N LYS A 71 30.36 -3.64 22.87
CA LYS A 71 31.77 -3.71 22.43
C LYS A 71 31.94 -4.43 21.09
N ASN A 72 31.26 -5.54 20.89
CA ASN A 72 31.32 -6.36 19.69
C ASN A 72 29.94 -6.90 19.33
N ASP A 73 29.75 -7.24 18.06
CA ASP A 73 28.62 -8.06 17.63
C ASP A 73 28.87 -9.52 18.04
N ILE A 74 27.96 -10.07 18.83
CA ILE A 74 27.95 -11.48 19.20
C ILE A 74 26.99 -12.22 18.26
N GLU A 75 27.51 -13.26 17.60
CA GLU A 75 26.73 -14.15 16.73
C GLU A 75 26.05 -15.25 17.55
N TYR A 76 24.73 -15.39 17.40
CA TYR A 76 23.92 -16.49 17.92
C TYR A 76 23.30 -17.26 16.77
N ARG A 77 23.37 -18.59 16.81
CA ARG A 77 22.65 -19.47 15.86
C ARG A 77 21.47 -20.10 16.56
N LEU A 78 20.27 -19.67 16.18
CA LEU A 78 19.02 -20.00 16.88
C LEU A 78 17.99 -20.52 15.87
N CYS A 79 17.14 -21.43 16.31
CA CYS A 79 16.02 -21.89 15.52
C CYS A 79 14.97 -20.78 15.39
N GLU A 80 14.77 -20.30 14.17
CA GLU A 80 13.82 -19.24 13.89
C GLU A 80 12.40 -19.77 14.01
N MET A 81 11.58 -19.11 14.82
CA MET A 81 10.19 -19.49 15.04
C MET A 81 9.34 -18.24 14.96
N THR A 82 8.30 -18.27 14.13
CA THR A 82 7.32 -17.19 14.01
C THR A 82 5.93 -17.76 14.16
N PHE A 83 5.19 -17.26 15.12
CA PHE A 83 3.79 -17.61 15.35
C PHE A 83 2.91 -16.38 15.26
N MET A 84 1.65 -16.60 14.88
CA MET A 84 0.60 -15.60 15.00
C MET A 84 -0.49 -16.11 15.92
N CYS A 85 -0.91 -15.29 16.87
CA CYS A 85 -1.76 -15.68 17.98
C CYS A 85 -2.90 -14.68 18.19
N HIS A 86 -3.98 -15.15 18.81
CA HIS A 86 -4.90 -14.33 19.57
C HIS A 86 -4.79 -14.70 21.05
N SER A 87 -5.20 -13.79 21.94
CA SER A 87 -5.11 -13.99 23.40
C SER A 87 -5.84 -15.25 23.90
N ASN A 88 -6.92 -15.67 23.24
CA ASN A 88 -7.81 -16.75 23.68
C ASN A 88 -7.95 -17.90 22.65
N LYS A 89 -7.01 -18.03 21.70
CA LYS A 89 -7.03 -19.10 20.69
C LYS A 89 -5.66 -19.74 20.56
N ASN A 90 -5.63 -20.90 19.91
CA ASN A 90 -4.37 -21.50 19.50
C ASN A 90 -3.69 -20.64 18.44
N CYS A 91 -2.36 -20.62 18.49
CA CYS A 91 -1.51 -19.95 17.55
C CYS A 91 -1.38 -20.74 16.25
N ILE A 92 -1.02 -20.04 15.18
CA ILE A 92 -0.58 -20.62 13.92
C ILE A 92 0.92 -20.40 13.77
N PHE A 93 1.62 -21.38 13.23
CA PHE A 93 3.03 -21.29 12.86
C PHE A 93 3.15 -20.75 11.44
N LEU A 94 4.08 -19.81 11.21
CA LEU A 94 4.32 -19.16 9.93
C LEU A 94 5.67 -19.58 9.35
N ASN A 95 5.63 -20.18 8.15
CA ASN A 95 6.85 -20.54 7.42
C ASN A 95 7.59 -19.29 6.86
N ASN A 96 6.88 -18.17 6.73
CA ASN A 96 7.40 -16.91 6.24
C ASN A 96 7.34 -15.84 7.34
N ALA A 97 8.37 -14.98 7.38
CA ALA A 97 8.50 -13.95 8.42
C ALA A 97 7.58 -12.73 8.24
N SER A 98 7.04 -12.47 7.04
CA SER A 98 6.21 -11.29 6.77
C SER A 98 4.80 -11.65 6.31
N THR A 99 3.80 -10.97 6.89
CA THR A 99 2.38 -11.08 6.51
C THR A 99 1.94 -10.03 5.48
N TYR A 100 2.85 -9.14 5.09
CA TYR A 100 2.59 -8.07 4.13
C TYR A 100 3.84 -7.73 3.32
N TYR A 101 3.66 -6.94 2.27
CA TYR A 101 4.74 -6.21 1.61
C TYR A 101 4.35 -4.74 1.41
N ILE A 102 5.33 -3.89 1.10
CA ILE A 102 5.08 -2.49 0.77
C ILE A 102 5.08 -2.36 -0.75
N ASN A 103 3.96 -1.93 -1.31
CA ASN A 103 3.85 -1.78 -2.76
C ASN A 103 4.53 -0.50 -3.26
N VAL A 104 4.59 -0.33 -4.59
CA VAL A 104 5.21 0.84 -5.24
C VAL A 104 4.56 2.18 -4.88
N LYS A 105 3.36 2.18 -4.31
CA LYS A 105 2.67 3.39 -3.84
C LYS A 105 3.04 3.76 -2.40
N GLY A 106 3.87 2.94 -1.73
CA GLY A 106 4.19 3.09 -0.32
C GLY A 106 2.98 2.79 0.57
N MET A 107 2.21 1.74 0.23
CA MET A 107 1.10 1.24 1.04
C MET A 107 1.42 -0.17 1.50
N GLU A 108 0.98 -0.54 2.71
CA GLU A 108 1.01 -1.92 3.17
C GLU A 108 -0.01 -2.75 2.38
N TYR A 109 0.42 -3.91 1.90
CA TYR A 109 -0.44 -4.88 1.23
C TYR A 109 -0.34 -6.23 1.93
N GLY A 110 -1.40 -6.61 2.63
CA GLY A 110 -1.52 -7.90 3.30
C GLY A 110 -1.64 -9.06 2.31
N ILE A 111 -0.87 -10.12 2.50
CA ILE A 111 -0.89 -11.30 1.61
C ILE A 111 -1.75 -12.42 2.18
N ALA A 112 -2.30 -13.25 1.28
CA ALA A 112 -2.99 -14.47 1.65
C ALA A 112 -2.02 -15.62 1.94
N PHE A 113 -2.43 -16.46 2.88
CA PHE A 113 -1.71 -17.65 3.31
C PHE A 113 -2.56 -18.89 3.08
N VAL A 114 -1.88 -20.00 2.74
CA VAL A 114 -2.48 -21.32 2.57
C VAL A 114 -1.99 -22.25 3.68
N ASN A 115 -2.89 -23.10 4.15
CA ASN A 115 -2.54 -24.10 5.15
C ASN A 115 -1.65 -25.18 4.53
N ASN A 116 -0.46 -25.39 5.11
CA ASN A 116 0.50 -26.39 4.62
C ASN A 116 -0.05 -27.82 4.69
N SER A 117 -1.02 -28.11 5.58
CA SER A 117 -1.61 -29.45 5.63
C SER A 117 -2.44 -29.80 4.41
N THR A 118 -2.96 -28.81 3.68
CA THR A 118 -3.84 -29.05 2.52
C THR A 118 -3.10 -29.09 1.18
N LEU A 119 -1.78 -28.85 1.18
CA LEU A 119 -0.93 -29.00 0.00
C LEU A 119 -0.59 -30.45 -0.36
N LYS A 120 -0.77 -31.39 0.57
CA LYS A 120 -0.35 -32.79 0.38
C LYS A 120 -1.34 -33.63 -0.44
N GLU A 121 -2.51 -33.07 -0.78
CA GLU A 121 -3.54 -33.74 -1.55
C GLU A 121 -3.85 -32.92 -2.83
N GLU A 122 -3.30 -33.38 -3.95
CA GLU A 122 -3.63 -33.00 -5.34
C GLU A 122 -3.15 -31.63 -5.86
N GLU A 123 -2.07 -31.65 -6.63
CA GLU A 123 -1.47 -30.51 -7.36
C GLU A 123 -2.36 -29.89 -8.46
N GLU A 124 -3.53 -30.44 -8.80
CA GLU A 124 -4.24 -30.04 -10.02
C GLU A 124 -5.48 -29.16 -9.86
N HIS A 125 -6.04 -28.97 -8.65
CA HIS A 125 -7.10 -28.00 -8.45
C HIS A 125 -7.07 -27.45 -7.03
N PHE A 126 -6.19 -26.47 -6.78
CA PHE A 126 -6.30 -25.59 -5.61
C PHE A 126 -7.71 -24.99 -5.57
N LYS A 127 -8.60 -25.60 -4.78
CA LYS A 127 -9.84 -24.94 -4.41
C LYS A 127 -9.43 -23.69 -3.66
N LYS A 128 -9.77 -22.55 -4.24
CA LYS A 128 -9.52 -21.17 -3.76
C LYS A 128 -10.16 -20.88 -2.39
N GLU A 129 -10.55 -21.90 -1.62
CA GLU A 129 -11.45 -21.86 -0.48
C GLU A 129 -10.73 -21.86 0.87
N GLU A 130 -9.42 -22.09 0.92
CA GLU A 130 -8.64 -22.09 2.18
C GLU A 130 -7.54 -21.02 2.24
N LYS A 131 -7.76 -19.88 1.60
CA LYS A 131 -6.89 -18.71 1.77
C LYS A 131 -7.31 -17.93 3.02
N VAL A 132 -6.36 -17.72 3.94
CA VAL A 132 -6.53 -16.86 5.11
C VAL A 132 -5.56 -15.69 5.01
N ILE A 133 -6.06 -14.49 5.20
CA ILE A 133 -5.29 -13.25 5.20
C ILE A 133 -4.91 -12.96 6.65
N LEU A 134 -3.61 -13.01 6.92
CA LEU A 134 -3.08 -12.87 8.28
C LEU A 134 -2.88 -11.40 8.66
N HIS A 135 -2.54 -10.55 7.70
CA HIS A 135 -2.41 -9.11 7.91
C HIS A 135 -3.78 -8.44 8.00
N SER A 136 -3.91 -7.45 8.88
CA SER A 136 -5.14 -6.69 9.05
C SER A 136 -4.83 -5.20 9.06
N CYS A 137 -5.59 -4.42 8.31
CA CYS A 137 -5.46 -2.98 8.30
C CYS A 137 -6.17 -2.35 9.49
N SER A 138 -5.59 -1.29 10.05
CA SER A 138 -6.39 -0.45 10.94
C SER A 138 -7.46 0.30 10.14
N LYS A 139 -8.61 0.59 10.76
CA LYS A 139 -9.68 1.36 10.11
C LYS A 139 -9.17 2.72 9.61
N LYS A 140 -8.30 3.38 10.39
CA LYS A 140 -7.72 4.67 10.02
C LYS A 140 -6.78 4.55 8.82
N MET A 141 -5.89 3.55 8.78
CA MET A 141 -4.98 3.34 7.66
C MET A 141 -5.72 2.98 6.38
N TYR A 142 -6.73 2.11 6.46
CA TYR A 142 -7.60 1.77 5.34
C TYR A 142 -8.29 3.01 4.75
N GLN A 143 -8.90 3.85 5.61
CA GLN A 143 -9.59 5.07 5.18
C GLN A 143 -8.68 6.10 4.51
N ASN A 144 -7.38 6.05 4.78
CA ASN A 144 -6.38 6.95 4.20
C ASN A 144 -5.61 6.32 3.02
N ASN A 145 -6.02 5.14 2.52
CA ASN A 145 -5.34 4.39 1.47
C ASN A 145 -3.87 4.12 1.81
N LEU A 146 -3.60 3.67 3.03
CA LEU A 146 -2.25 3.37 3.51
C LEU A 146 -2.03 1.88 3.72
N CYS A 147 -3.13 1.14 3.79
CA CYS A 147 -3.15 -0.29 3.97
C CYS A 147 -4.29 -0.88 3.16
N GLU A 148 -3.98 -1.94 2.42
CA GLU A 148 -4.90 -2.83 1.74
C GLU A 148 -4.51 -4.28 2.05
N THR A 149 -5.40 -5.21 1.74
CA THR A 149 -5.10 -6.65 1.82
C THR A 149 -5.47 -7.33 0.52
N ASP A 150 -5.09 -8.60 0.38
CA ASP A 150 -5.78 -9.50 -0.52
C ASP A 150 -7.29 -9.50 -0.21
N VAL A 151 -8.10 -9.84 -1.20
CA VAL A 151 -9.55 -9.68 -1.17
C VAL A 151 -10.18 -10.70 -0.23
N CYS A 152 -10.76 -10.24 0.87
CA CYS A 152 -11.60 -11.06 1.73
C CYS A 152 -13.04 -11.09 1.21
N LYS A 153 -13.66 -12.28 1.14
CA LYS A 153 -15.09 -12.41 0.77
C LYS A 153 -15.99 -12.48 2.01
N THR A 154 -15.44 -13.07 3.06
CA THR A 154 -16.12 -13.32 4.33
C THR A 154 -15.16 -12.99 5.47
N SER A 155 -15.68 -12.76 6.67
CA SER A 155 -14.86 -12.53 7.86
C SER A 155 -13.92 -13.70 8.17
N ASP A 156 -14.28 -14.93 7.79
CA ASP A 156 -13.45 -16.12 8.02
C ASP A 156 -12.21 -16.17 7.12
N ASN A 157 -12.17 -15.36 6.05
CA ASN A 157 -10.96 -15.17 5.26
C ASN A 157 -9.92 -14.29 5.98
N CYS A 158 -10.30 -13.60 7.05
CA CYS A 158 -9.43 -12.72 7.82
C CYS A 158 -9.07 -13.36 9.14
N TYR A 159 -7.78 -13.41 9.50
CA TYR A 159 -7.38 -13.91 10.81
C TYR A 159 -8.02 -13.10 11.96
N SER A 160 -8.22 -11.79 11.77
CA SER A 160 -8.95 -10.91 12.71
C SER A 160 -10.45 -11.22 12.86
N ASN A 161 -11.00 -12.11 12.03
CA ASN A 161 -12.43 -12.38 11.88
C ASN A 161 -13.25 -11.13 11.51
N LEU A 162 -12.67 -10.17 10.77
CA LEU A 162 -13.35 -8.95 10.36
C LEU A 162 -12.97 -8.55 8.93
N CYS A 163 -13.89 -8.80 7.99
CA CYS A 163 -13.80 -8.35 6.61
C CYS A 163 -14.72 -7.14 6.37
N VAL A 164 -14.16 -6.03 5.90
CA VAL A 164 -14.91 -4.80 5.60
C VAL A 164 -14.49 -4.28 4.24
N HIS A 165 -15.45 -4.19 3.31
CA HIS A 165 -15.20 -3.73 1.94
C HIS A 165 -14.00 -4.45 1.29
N ASP A 166 -14.04 -5.78 1.29
CA ASP A 166 -13.02 -6.64 0.69
C ASP A 166 -11.62 -6.57 1.35
N THR A 167 -11.48 -5.85 2.47
CA THR A 167 -10.22 -5.72 3.22
C THR A 167 -10.34 -6.30 4.63
N CYS A 168 -9.31 -7.01 5.09
CA CYS A 168 -9.25 -7.47 6.48
C CYS A 168 -8.91 -6.32 7.42
N ILE A 169 -9.75 -6.07 8.42
CA ILE A 169 -9.59 -4.97 9.37
C ILE A 169 -9.22 -5.52 10.74
N ALA A 170 -8.33 -4.83 11.46
CA ALA A 170 -7.95 -5.18 12.81
C ALA A 170 -9.19 -5.18 13.72
N ASN A 171 -9.30 -6.19 14.59
CA ASN A 171 -10.46 -6.39 15.44
C ASN A 171 -10.09 -6.11 16.91
N PRO A 172 -10.47 -4.94 17.47
CA PRO A 172 -10.09 -4.57 18.84
C PRO A 172 -10.59 -5.54 19.91
N SER A 173 -11.66 -6.29 19.64
CA SER A 173 -12.18 -7.31 20.56
C SER A 173 -11.40 -8.62 20.52
N ASN A 174 -10.59 -8.83 19.48
CA ASN A 174 -9.77 -10.03 19.30
C ASN A 174 -8.44 -9.66 18.60
N PRO A 175 -7.55 -8.90 19.28
CA PRO A 175 -6.30 -8.43 18.68
C PRO A 175 -5.39 -9.59 18.30
N SER A 176 -4.59 -9.36 17.28
CA SER A 176 -3.60 -10.32 16.75
C SER A 176 -2.20 -9.99 17.27
N TYR A 177 -1.44 -11.02 17.57
CA TYR A 177 -0.06 -10.92 18.06
C TYR A 177 0.86 -11.73 17.16
N ILE A 178 2.07 -11.22 16.94
CA ILE A 178 3.17 -11.96 16.31
C ILE A 178 4.14 -12.31 17.42
N CYS A 179 4.42 -13.61 17.56
CA CYS A 179 5.37 -14.15 18.51
C CYS A 179 6.62 -14.65 17.78
N ARG A 180 7.77 -14.07 18.08
CA ARG A 180 9.05 -14.49 17.51
C ARG A 180 10.21 -14.10 18.40
N LEU A 181 11.41 -14.53 18.02
CA LEU A 181 12.63 -14.29 18.79
C LEU A 181 12.89 -12.79 18.90
N ASP A 182 13.04 -12.31 20.13
CA ASP A 182 13.41 -10.94 20.48
C ASP A 182 14.48 -10.98 21.59
N TRP A 183 15.23 -9.90 21.74
CA TRP A 183 16.26 -9.76 22.76
C TRP A 183 15.70 -9.09 24.01
N VAL A 184 15.74 -9.79 25.14
CA VAL A 184 15.26 -9.26 26.41
C VAL A 184 16.43 -8.62 27.15
N GLU A 185 16.45 -7.29 27.20
CA GLU A 185 17.56 -6.52 27.78
C GLU A 185 17.79 -6.80 29.28
N GLU A 186 16.71 -7.06 30.02
CA GLU A 186 16.76 -7.36 31.46
C GLU A 186 17.48 -8.68 31.74
N ASP A 187 17.21 -9.69 30.91
CA ASP A 187 17.75 -11.04 31.05
C ASP A 187 19.01 -11.28 30.21
N LYS A 188 19.35 -10.35 29.31
CA LYS A 188 20.47 -10.40 28.37
C LYS A 188 20.52 -11.71 27.58
N LYS A 189 19.36 -12.16 27.12
CA LYS A 189 19.22 -13.40 26.35
C LYS A 189 18.06 -13.29 25.36
N PRO A 190 18.09 -14.07 24.27
CA PRO A 190 16.95 -14.14 23.36
C PRO A 190 15.80 -14.91 24.02
N GLU A 191 14.58 -14.42 23.85
CA GLU A 191 13.33 -15.08 24.24
C GLU A 191 12.28 -14.94 23.14
N LEU A 192 11.25 -15.80 23.16
CA LEU A 192 10.08 -15.62 22.31
C LEU A 192 9.16 -14.58 22.94
N GLN A 193 9.02 -13.42 22.29
CA GLN A 193 8.09 -12.37 22.73
C GLN A 193 6.91 -12.25 21.77
N CYS A 194 5.73 -12.12 22.34
CA CYS A 194 4.47 -11.90 21.63
C CYS A 194 4.09 -10.42 21.68
N LYS A 195 4.21 -9.72 20.55
CA LYS A 195 3.87 -8.30 20.42
C LYS A 195 2.75 -8.10 19.41
N LYS A 196 2.12 -6.93 19.39
CA LYS A 196 0.96 -6.66 18.53
C LYS A 196 1.37 -6.69 17.05
N ALA A 197 0.52 -7.30 16.23
CA ALA A 197 0.70 -7.35 14.78
C ALA A 197 0.44 -5.98 14.12
N ASN A 198 0.80 -5.83 12.83
CA ASN A 198 0.43 -4.64 12.05
C ASN A 198 -1.08 -4.34 12.10
N GLY A 199 -1.40 -3.05 12.07
CA GLY A 199 -2.76 -2.53 12.10
C GLY A 199 -3.43 -2.55 13.48
N GLU A 200 -2.86 -3.24 14.46
CA GLU A 200 -3.33 -3.26 15.84
C GLU A 200 -2.96 -1.97 16.57
N LYS A 201 -3.77 -1.58 17.56
CA LYS A 201 -3.59 -0.34 18.31
C LYS A 201 -2.37 -0.41 19.24
N CYS A 202 -1.49 0.58 19.19
CA CYS A 202 -0.29 0.68 20.04
C CYS A 202 -0.20 2.02 20.77
N ILE A 203 0.64 2.07 21.81
CA ILE A 203 0.97 3.29 22.55
C ILE A 203 2.42 3.72 22.26
N ASN A 204 3.33 2.75 22.15
CA ASN A 204 4.75 2.95 21.91
C ASN A 204 5.31 1.83 21.00
N ASP A 205 6.55 1.98 20.55
CA ASP A 205 7.18 1.02 19.64
C ASP A 205 7.31 -0.39 20.27
N ASP A 206 7.46 -0.47 21.59
CA ASP A 206 7.59 -1.73 22.33
C ASP A 206 6.32 -2.60 22.32
N ASP A 207 5.15 -2.00 22.10
CA ASP A 207 3.90 -2.74 21.89
C ASP A 207 3.90 -3.53 20.58
N CYS A 208 4.70 -3.10 19.60
CA CYS A 208 4.69 -3.60 18.24
C CYS A 208 5.75 -4.66 18.01
N ASP A 209 5.41 -5.64 17.21
CA ASP A 209 6.34 -6.65 16.73
C ASP A 209 7.62 -6.03 16.12
N GLN A 210 8.80 -6.63 16.35
CA GLN A 210 10.15 -6.05 16.13
C GLN A 210 10.48 -5.50 14.72
N VAL A 211 9.66 -5.78 13.70
CA VAL A 211 9.81 -5.22 12.33
C VAL A 211 8.91 -4.01 12.10
N ASN A 212 8.10 -3.66 13.09
CA ASN A 212 7.12 -2.59 13.07
C ASN A 212 7.42 -1.58 14.17
N VAL A 213 6.83 -0.41 14.01
CA VAL A 213 6.86 0.70 14.97
C VAL A 213 5.45 1.20 15.21
N CYS A 214 5.26 1.93 16.30
CA CYS A 214 4.00 2.55 16.59
C CYS A 214 3.90 3.89 15.85
N ASP A 215 3.00 3.97 14.87
CA ASP A 215 2.73 5.24 14.22
C ASP A 215 1.89 6.14 15.12
N GLY A 216 2.54 7.16 15.70
CA GLY A 216 1.91 8.10 16.61
C GLY A 216 0.74 8.91 16.02
N ASP A 217 0.68 9.08 14.69
CA ASP A 217 -0.43 9.82 14.05
C ASP A 217 -1.71 8.96 14.01
N HIS A 218 -1.57 7.65 13.83
CA HIS A 218 -2.70 6.73 13.71
C HIS A 218 -2.92 5.86 14.98
N GLU A 219 -1.95 5.81 15.89
CA GLU A 219 -1.86 4.95 17.08
C GLU A 219 -1.87 3.45 16.76
N VAL A 220 -1.16 3.02 15.71
CA VAL A 220 -1.19 1.62 15.23
C VAL A 220 0.19 1.11 14.84
N CYS A 221 0.41 -0.19 15.01
CA CYS A 221 1.64 -0.84 14.57
C CYS A 221 1.71 -0.87 13.04
N THR A 222 2.80 -0.40 12.46
CA THR A 222 3.02 -0.36 11.02
C THR A 222 4.51 -0.44 10.70
N SER A 223 4.84 -0.69 9.44
CA SER A 223 6.21 -0.63 8.95
C SER A 223 6.86 0.73 9.24
N PRO A 224 8.15 0.77 9.64
CA PRO A 224 8.89 2.01 9.80
C PRO A 224 8.90 2.89 8.55
N LEU A 225 8.82 2.29 7.36
CA LEU A 225 8.79 3.01 6.09
C LEU A 225 7.49 3.81 5.93
N ILE A 226 6.37 3.22 6.35
CA ILE A 226 5.04 3.84 6.31
C ILE A 226 4.93 4.93 7.38
N SER A 227 5.34 4.63 8.62
CA SER A 227 5.36 5.62 9.71
C SER A 227 6.24 6.83 9.39
N LYS A 228 7.44 6.64 8.82
CA LYS A 228 8.29 7.76 8.38
C LYS A 228 7.64 8.55 7.26
N HIS A 229 7.04 7.85 6.29
CA HIS A 229 6.33 8.49 5.21
C HIS A 229 5.19 9.37 5.71
N HIS A 230 4.46 8.99 6.77
CA HIS A 230 3.46 9.87 7.41
C HIS A 230 4.04 11.15 7.97
N ARG A 231 5.16 11.05 8.68
CA ARG A 231 5.84 12.22 9.25
C ARG A 231 6.34 13.18 8.17
N ASP A 232 6.86 12.64 7.07
CA ASP A 232 7.48 13.41 6.00
C ASP A 232 6.46 13.91 4.96
N ARG A 233 5.37 13.17 4.72
CA ARG A 233 4.23 13.58 3.86
C ARG A 233 3.20 14.45 4.56
N LYS A 234 3.63 15.29 5.50
CA LYS A 234 3.01 16.62 5.59
C LYS A 234 3.40 17.44 4.35
N PHE A 235 3.10 16.90 3.15
CA PHE A 235 2.99 17.70 1.95
C PHE A 235 1.94 18.71 2.31
N PRO A 236 2.32 19.98 2.45
CA PRO A 236 1.40 20.92 3.02
C PRO A 236 0.22 21.00 2.07
N ASP A 237 -1.00 20.78 2.56
CA ASP A 237 -2.21 20.85 1.73
C ASP A 237 -2.25 22.14 0.90
N TYR A 238 -1.62 23.21 1.39
CA TYR A 238 -1.44 24.48 0.68
C TYR A 238 -0.72 24.34 -0.68
N LEU A 239 0.23 23.42 -0.87
CA LEU A 239 0.92 23.25 -2.16
C LEU A 239 0.00 22.65 -3.22
N PHE A 240 -0.88 21.72 -2.83
CA PHE A 240 -1.88 21.16 -3.73
C PHE A 240 -2.91 22.22 -4.14
N PHE A 241 -3.45 22.96 -3.16
CA PHE A 241 -4.37 24.07 -3.44
C PHE A 241 -3.72 25.17 -4.28
N PHE A 242 -2.45 25.49 -4.03
CA PHE A 242 -1.69 26.45 -4.82
C PHE A 242 -1.48 25.98 -6.27
N SER A 243 -1.20 24.69 -6.47
CA SER A 243 -1.09 24.09 -7.81
C SER A 243 -2.42 24.16 -8.58
N ILE A 244 -3.54 23.82 -7.94
CA ILE A 244 -4.87 23.95 -8.55
C ILE A 244 -5.18 25.42 -8.88
N ALA A 245 -4.89 26.35 -7.96
CA ALA A 245 -5.12 27.77 -8.19
C ALA A 245 -4.34 28.28 -9.41
N ILE A 246 -3.05 27.91 -9.53
CA ILE A 246 -2.23 28.24 -10.70
C ILE A 246 -2.83 27.66 -11.97
N LEU A 247 -3.26 26.39 -11.96
CA LEU A 247 -3.88 25.75 -13.12
C LEU A 247 -5.14 26.49 -13.58
N VAL A 248 -6.00 26.90 -12.65
CA VAL A 248 -7.21 27.70 -12.95
C VAL A 248 -6.84 29.04 -13.57
N VAL A 249 -5.83 29.73 -13.04
CA VAL A 249 -5.33 31.00 -13.60
C VAL A 249 -4.82 30.81 -15.03
N ILE A 250 -4.08 29.74 -15.30
CA ILE A 250 -3.60 29.41 -16.66
C ILE A 250 -4.77 29.17 -17.61
N ILE A 251 -5.79 28.40 -17.20
CA ILE A 251 -6.98 28.14 -18.02
C ILE A 251 -7.71 29.45 -18.34
N LEU A 252 -7.90 30.33 -17.35
CA LEU A 252 -8.52 31.63 -17.56
C LEU A 252 -7.70 32.51 -18.51
N ALA A 253 -6.37 32.51 -18.40
CA ALA A 253 -5.49 33.25 -19.31
C ALA A 253 -5.56 32.74 -20.76
N VAL A 254 -5.70 31.42 -20.95
CA VAL A 254 -5.89 30.84 -22.29
C VAL A 254 -7.25 31.22 -22.87
N ILE A 255 -8.32 31.17 -22.07
CA ILE A 255 -9.68 31.58 -22.50
C ILE A 255 -9.68 33.05 -22.91
N THR A 256 -9.05 33.93 -22.15
CA THR A 256 -8.97 35.36 -22.48
C THR A 256 -8.16 35.59 -23.76
N LEU A 257 -7.02 34.91 -23.94
CA LEU A 257 -6.23 34.97 -25.16
C LEU A 257 -7.03 34.52 -26.39
N VAL A 258 -7.73 33.40 -26.30
CA VAL A 258 -8.59 32.89 -27.40
C VAL A 258 -9.72 33.87 -27.69
N SER A 259 -10.35 34.42 -26.66
CA SER A 259 -11.43 35.41 -26.83
C SER A 259 -10.92 36.68 -27.51
N LEU A 260 -9.76 37.19 -27.12
CA LEU A 260 -9.12 38.34 -27.76
C LEU A 260 -8.77 38.06 -29.23
N PHE A 261 -8.30 36.85 -29.53
CA PHE A 261 -8.03 36.42 -30.90
C PHE A 261 -9.31 36.34 -31.75
N VAL A 262 -10.40 35.78 -31.21
CA VAL A 262 -11.69 35.73 -31.91
C VAL A 262 -12.22 37.15 -32.16
N MET A 263 -12.11 38.03 -31.16
CA MET A 263 -12.52 39.43 -31.29
C MET A 263 -11.69 40.19 -32.33
N SER A 264 -10.38 39.93 -32.44
CA SER A 264 -9.55 40.56 -33.48
C SER A 264 -9.92 40.06 -34.88
N CYS A 265 -10.18 38.76 -35.05
CA CYS A 265 -10.69 38.23 -36.31
C CYS A 265 -12.06 38.82 -36.69
N ALA A 266 -12.97 38.92 -35.72
CA ALA A 266 -14.29 39.52 -35.94
C ALA A 266 -14.17 41.01 -36.32
N TYR A 267 -13.29 41.76 -35.65
CA TYR A 267 -13.05 43.17 -35.95
C TYR A 267 -12.58 43.38 -37.40
N ILE A 268 -11.62 42.57 -37.87
CA ILE A 268 -11.14 42.63 -39.27
C ILE A 268 -12.30 42.34 -40.24
N ALA A 269 -13.10 41.30 -39.97
CA ALA A 269 -14.25 40.97 -40.82
C ALA A 269 -15.30 42.10 -40.86
N PHE A 270 -15.55 42.78 -39.72
CA PHE A 270 -16.46 43.92 -39.67
C PHE A 270 -15.92 45.14 -40.44
N ASP A 271 -14.61 45.40 -40.37
CA ASP A 271 -13.99 46.51 -41.11
C ASP A 271 -14.07 46.28 -42.64
N GLU A 272 -13.81 45.05 -43.09
CA GLU A 272 -14.01 44.66 -44.50
C GLU A 272 -15.47 44.82 -44.93
N LEU A 273 -16.43 44.38 -44.12
CA LEU A 273 -17.86 44.54 -44.41
C LEU A 273 -18.26 46.02 -44.50
N LYS A 274 -17.72 46.87 -43.62
CA LYS A 274 -17.97 48.32 -43.62
C LYS A 274 -17.41 48.97 -44.88
N ASN A 275 -16.20 48.60 -45.32
CA ASN A 275 -15.62 49.08 -46.58
C ASN A 275 -16.46 48.66 -47.79
N ILE A 276 -16.96 47.42 -47.83
CA ILE A 276 -17.87 46.95 -48.89
C ILE A 276 -19.17 47.77 -48.91
N LEU A 277 -19.80 47.97 -47.74
CA LEU A 277 -21.03 48.76 -47.62
C LEU A 277 -20.84 50.23 -48.04
N TYR A 278 -19.69 50.82 -47.72
CA TYR A 278 -19.36 52.20 -48.11
C TYR A 278 -19.25 52.33 -49.63
N ASN A 279 -18.56 51.41 -50.30
CA ASN A 279 -18.43 51.40 -51.77
C ASN A 279 -19.80 51.22 -52.45
N ILE A 280 -20.65 50.32 -51.95
CA ILE A 280 -22.01 50.14 -52.48
C ILE A 280 -22.81 51.44 -52.33
N GLY A 281 -22.71 52.11 -51.17
CA GLY A 281 -23.42 53.37 -50.92
C GLY A 281 -23.01 54.52 -51.84
N ASP A 282 -21.73 54.59 -52.23
CA ASP A 282 -21.23 55.61 -53.15
C ASP A 282 -21.72 55.38 -54.60
N ASP A 283 -21.76 54.11 -55.04
CA ASP A 283 -22.34 53.74 -56.34
C ASP A 283 -23.83 54.12 -56.43
N TYR A 284 -24.61 53.93 -55.36
CA TYR A 284 -26.01 54.33 -55.34
C TYR A 284 -26.21 55.86 -55.44
N ARG A 285 -25.31 56.67 -54.86
CA ARG A 285 -25.37 58.14 -54.99
C ARG A 285 -25.10 58.62 -56.40
N GLN A 286 -24.16 58.02 -57.13
CA GLN A 286 -23.88 58.41 -58.50
C GLN A 286 -25.05 58.13 -59.46
N VAL A 287 -25.90 57.14 -59.14
CA VAL A 287 -27.09 56.85 -59.95
C VAL A 287 -28.18 57.91 -59.73
N GLU A 288 -28.33 58.48 -58.53
CA GLU A 288 -29.32 59.54 -58.27
C GLU A 288 -29.00 60.85 -59.00
N ASP A 289 -27.72 61.22 -59.15
CA ASP A 289 -27.30 62.44 -59.84
C ASP A 289 -27.52 62.40 -61.37
N VAL A 290 -27.82 61.24 -61.97
CA VAL A 290 -28.12 61.11 -63.41
C VAL A 290 -29.60 61.38 -63.72
N TYR A 291 -30.47 61.31 -62.72
CA TYR A 291 -31.93 61.46 -62.89
C TYR A 291 -32.46 62.86 -62.48
N TYR A 292 -31.57 63.79 -62.13
CA TYR A 292 -31.88 65.20 -61.86
C TYR A 292 -31.14 66.13 -62.82
#